data_AF-A0A2V4DI61-F1
#
_entry.id   AF-A0A2V4DI61-F1
#
_cell.length_a   1.000
_cell.length_b   1.000
_cell.length_c   1.000
_cell.angle_alpha   90.00
_cell.angle_beta   90.00
_cell.angle_gamma   90.00
#
_symmetry.space_group_name_H-M   'P 1'
#
loop_
_entity.id
_entity.type
_entity.pdbx_description
1 polymer ?
#
loop_
_entity_poly.entity_id
_entity_poly.type
_entity_poly.pdbx_seq_one_letter_code
_entity_poly.pdbx_strand_id
1 'polypeptide(L)'
;MSGNLAKNADAIVIASGWQPSIARAEFSALVDSANTSQFIHERVLICDQDSATKIAQRSALISETLYPANHSLYTDLEKHVELVISWCKEHLENTGQTLAVRANKIGKKVEGWST
;
A
#
# COMPACT_ATOMS: atom_id res chain seq x y z
N MET A 1 -9.37 5.86 -30.39
CA MET A 1 -9.48 6.49 -29.07
C MET A 1 -9.48 5.38 -28.02
N SER A 2 -8.32 5.08 -27.44
CA SER A 2 -8.23 4.13 -26.33
C SER A 2 -8.78 4.83 -25.08
N GLY A 3 -9.93 4.39 -24.59
CA GLY A 3 -10.41 4.82 -23.29
C GLY A 3 -9.41 4.36 -22.23
N ASN A 4 -8.78 5.30 -21.52
CA ASN A 4 -8.00 4.97 -20.34
C ASN A 4 -8.96 4.38 -19.31
N LEU A 5 -8.93 3.06 -19.15
CA LEU A 5 -9.58 2.38 -18.04
C LEU A 5 -8.89 2.82 -16.75
N ALA A 6 -9.67 3.18 -15.73
CA ALA A 6 -9.12 3.50 -14.42
C ALA A 6 -8.30 2.30 -13.91
N LYS A 7 -7.07 2.55 -13.46
CA LYS A 7 -6.22 1.49 -12.92
C LYS A 7 -6.69 1.07 -11.52
N ASN A 8 -6.55 -0.22 -11.23
CA ASN A 8 -6.80 -0.78 -9.90
C ASN A 8 -5.77 -0.25 -8.90
N ALA A 9 -6.17 -0.11 -7.64
CA ALA A 9 -5.30 0.34 -6.57
C ALA A 9 -4.45 -0.84 -6.04
N ASP A 10 -3.36 -1.13 -6.75
CA ASP A 10 -2.46 -2.27 -6.56
C ASP A 10 -1.10 -1.90 -5.92
N ALA A 11 -0.96 -0.65 -5.49
CA ALA A 11 0.22 -0.15 -4.80
C ALA A 11 -0.15 0.56 -3.48
N ILE A 12 0.75 0.47 -2.51
CA ILE A 12 0.65 1.15 -1.23
C ILE A 12 1.85 2.10 -1.08
N VAL A 13 1.56 3.34 -0.71
CA VAL A 13 2.53 4.41 -0.50
C VAL A 13 2.46 4.86 0.95
N ILE A 14 3.60 4.87 1.64
CA ILE A 14 3.71 5.20 3.07
C ILE A 14 4.53 6.47 3.27
N ALA A 15 3.90 7.52 3.78
CA ALA A 15 4.56 8.78 4.11
C ALA A 15 5.48 8.67 5.35
N SER A 16 6.56 9.45 5.33
CA SER A 16 7.37 9.82 6.50
C SER A 16 6.45 10.48 7.54
N GLY A 17 6.53 10.05 8.79
CA GLY A 17 5.57 10.48 9.83
C GLY A 17 5.70 11.93 10.30
N TRP A 18 6.50 12.76 9.63
CA TRP A 18 6.87 14.08 10.12
C TRP A 18 5.80 15.15 9.88
N GLN A 19 5.23 15.19 8.69
CA GLN A 19 4.18 16.15 8.30
C GLN A 19 3.08 15.45 7.49
N PRO A 20 2.18 14.67 8.13
CA PRO A 20 1.19 13.86 7.42
C PRO A 20 0.25 14.68 6.52
N SER A 21 -0.19 15.87 6.95
CA SER A 21 -1.07 16.73 6.15
C SER A 21 -0.41 17.22 4.86
N ILE A 22 0.87 17.61 4.93
CA ILE A 22 1.64 18.04 3.76
C ILE A 22 1.87 16.85 2.82
N ALA A 23 2.25 15.69 3.36
CA ALA A 23 2.44 14.48 2.57
C ALA A 23 1.16 14.07 1.83
N ARG A 24 -0.02 14.15 2.48
CA ARG A 24 -1.30 13.86 1.83
C ARG A 24 -1.59 14.83 0.69
N ALA A 25 -1.38 16.13 0.90
CA ALA A 25 -1.59 17.13 -0.15
C ALA A 25 -0.64 16.90 -1.34
N GLU A 26 0.63 16.62 -1.07
CA GLU A 26 1.62 16.29 -2.10
C GLU A 26 1.23 15.03 -2.88
N PHE A 27 0.89 13.94 -2.19
CA PHE A 27 0.53 12.68 -2.84
C PHE A 27 -0.74 12.85 -3.69
N SER A 28 -1.76 13.56 -3.19
CA SER A 28 -2.97 13.88 -3.96
C SER A 28 -2.67 14.67 -5.23
N ALA A 29 -1.67 15.55 -5.23
CA ALA A 29 -1.26 16.29 -6.43
C ALA A 29 -0.43 15.42 -7.41
N LEU A 30 0.19 14.36 -6.92
CA LEU A 30 1.02 13.45 -7.72
C LEU A 30 0.22 12.29 -8.31
N VAL A 31 -0.86 11.83 -7.66
CA VAL A 31 -1.78 10.83 -8.19
C VAL A 31 -2.49 11.36 -9.45
N ASP A 32 -2.67 10.50 -10.45
CA ASP A 32 -3.52 10.84 -11.58
C ASP A 32 -5.00 10.85 -11.18
N SER A 33 -5.68 11.98 -11.42
CA SER A 33 -7.11 12.15 -11.14
C SER A 33 -8.01 11.12 -11.83
N ALA A 34 -7.55 10.47 -12.89
CA ALA A 34 -8.29 9.42 -13.59
C ALA A 34 -8.22 8.04 -12.89
N ASN A 35 -7.30 7.86 -11.93
CA ASN A 35 -7.06 6.58 -11.27
C ASN A 35 -7.71 6.49 -9.89
N THR A 36 -7.96 5.25 -9.46
CA THR A 36 -8.50 5.00 -8.11
C THR A 36 -7.41 5.23 -7.08
N SER A 37 -7.71 6.06 -6.07
CA SER A 37 -6.83 6.24 -4.92
C SER A 37 -7.61 6.54 -3.65
N GLN A 38 -7.08 6.09 -2.52
CA GLN A 38 -7.72 6.26 -1.23
C GLN A 38 -6.68 6.30 -0.11
N PHE A 39 -6.82 7.29 0.78
CA PHE A 39 -6.09 7.28 2.04
C PHE A 39 -6.83 6.40 3.06
N ILE A 40 -6.16 5.36 3.53
CA ILE A 40 -6.67 4.46 4.59
C ILE A 40 -6.11 4.77 5.98
N HIS A 41 -5.04 5.58 6.03
CA HIS A 41 -4.44 6.09 7.25
C HIS A 41 -3.88 7.49 6.96
N GLU A 42 -3.60 8.30 7.99
CA GLU A 42 -2.99 9.64 7.83
C GLU A 42 -1.66 9.64 7.05
N ARG A 43 -1.02 8.47 6.94
CA ARG A 43 0.27 8.26 6.29
C ARG A 43 0.23 7.24 5.15
N VAL A 44 -0.91 6.62 4.89
CA VAL A 44 -0.98 5.49 3.95
C VAL A 44 -1.99 5.81 2.87
N LEU A 45 -1.49 5.83 1.63
CA LEU A 45 -2.26 5.97 0.41
C LEU A 45 -2.24 4.64 -0.34
N ILE A 46 -3.40 4.22 -0.81
CA ILE A 46 -3.53 3.16 -1.80
C ILE A 46 -3.77 3.84 -3.15
N CYS A 47 -3.03 3.44 -4.17
CA CYS A 47 -3.14 3.97 -5.52
C CYS A 47 -2.67 2.93 -6.54
N ASP A 48 -2.66 3.29 -7.82
CA ASP A 48 -2.04 2.48 -8.86
C ASP A 48 -0.50 2.58 -8.85
N GLN A 49 0.15 1.60 -9.49
CA GLN A 49 1.61 1.52 -9.62
C GLN A 49 2.27 2.76 -10.27
N ASP A 50 1.65 3.42 -11.25
CA ASP A 50 2.26 4.58 -11.92
C ASP A 50 2.26 5.78 -10.97
N SER A 51 1.16 6.01 -10.28
CA SER A 51 1.06 7.03 -9.22
C SER A 51 2.08 6.77 -8.12
N ALA A 52 2.22 5.51 -7.67
CA ALA A 52 3.19 5.12 -6.66
C ALA A 52 4.64 5.38 -7.10
N THR A 53 4.96 5.05 -8.36
CA THR A 53 6.28 5.32 -8.96
C THR A 53 6.56 6.82 -9.04
N LYS A 54 5.56 7.60 -9.48
CA LYS A 54 5.66 9.06 -9.56
C LYS A 54 5.88 9.70 -8.18
N ILE A 55 5.19 9.20 -7.15
CA ILE A 55 5.41 9.64 -5.76
C ILE A 55 6.82 9.29 -5.30
N ALA A 56 7.27 8.05 -5.51
CA ALA A 56 8.61 7.61 -5.11
C ALA A 56 9.73 8.44 -5.74
N GLN A 57 9.54 8.93 -6.96
CA GLN A 57 10.52 9.75 -7.68
C GLN A 57 10.50 11.23 -7.32
N ARG A 58 9.36 11.75 -6.84
CA ARG A 58 9.13 13.21 -6.72
C ARG A 58 8.91 13.70 -5.31
N SER A 59 8.46 12.85 -4.40
CA SER A 59 8.19 13.25 -3.03
C SER A 59 9.44 13.10 -2.16
N ALA A 60 9.72 14.13 -1.36
CA ALA A 60 10.69 14.05 -0.27
C ALA A 60 10.09 13.49 1.03
N LEU A 61 8.76 13.37 1.09
CA LEU A 61 8.02 12.94 2.26
C LEU A 61 7.64 11.46 2.20
N ILE A 62 8.02 10.73 1.15
CA ILE A 62 7.85 9.28 1.03
C ILE A 62 8.81 8.55 1.97
N SER A 63 8.32 7.49 2.61
CA SER A 63 9.13 6.57 3.41
C SER A 63 9.28 5.21 2.73
N GLU A 64 8.21 4.69 2.12
CA GLU A 64 8.19 3.35 1.55
C GLU A 64 7.11 3.25 0.48
N THR A 65 7.39 2.46 -0.56
CA THR A 65 6.44 2.14 -1.63
C THR A 65 6.40 0.62 -1.78
N LEU A 66 5.20 0.05 -1.80
CA LEU A 66 4.97 -1.40 -1.88
C LEU A 66 4.11 -1.70 -3.11
N TYR A 67 4.63 -2.50 -4.03
CA TYR A 67 3.88 -3.07 -5.15
C TYR A 67 4.58 -4.34 -5.68
N PRO A 68 3.85 -5.36 -6.15
CA PRO A 68 2.39 -5.49 -6.06
C PRO A 68 1.92 -5.60 -4.60
N ALA A 69 0.78 -5.00 -4.26
CA ALA A 69 0.26 -4.96 -2.90
C ALA A 69 -1.26 -5.19 -2.85
N ASN A 70 -1.75 -5.70 -1.72
CA ASN A 70 -3.17 -5.87 -1.45
C ASN A 70 -3.51 -5.26 -0.08
N HIS A 71 -4.77 -4.83 0.09
CA HIS A 71 -5.27 -4.25 1.33
C HIS A 71 -6.63 -4.84 1.70
N SER A 72 -6.94 -4.86 2.99
CA SER A 72 -8.23 -5.32 3.50
C SER A 72 -8.64 -4.54 4.74
N LEU A 73 -9.93 -4.21 4.84
CA LEU A 73 -10.55 -3.64 6.04
C LEU A 73 -10.82 -4.79 7.02
N TYR A 74 -9.95 -4.98 8.00
CA TYR A 74 -9.84 -6.27 8.69
C TYR A 74 -10.54 -6.38 10.07
N THR A 75 -10.94 -7.60 10.50
CA THR A 75 -11.65 -7.86 11.78
C THR A 75 -11.40 -9.19 12.57
N ASP A 76 -10.41 -10.07 12.34
CA ASP A 76 -10.07 -11.17 13.30
C ASP A 76 -8.59 -11.63 13.35
N LEU A 77 -8.19 -12.91 13.23
CA LEU A 77 -6.77 -13.32 13.00
C LEU A 77 -6.71 -14.38 11.89
N GLU A 78 -7.63 -15.34 11.96
CA GLU A 78 -7.76 -16.45 11.04
C GLU A 78 -7.89 -15.97 9.59
N LYS A 79 -8.80 -15.02 9.32
CA LYS A 79 -8.98 -14.46 7.98
C LYS A 79 -7.73 -13.72 7.48
N HIS A 80 -6.92 -13.11 8.36
CA HIS A 80 -5.70 -12.41 7.96
C HIS A 80 -4.67 -13.41 7.44
N VAL A 81 -4.50 -14.52 8.17
CA VAL A 81 -3.62 -15.60 7.78
C VAL A 81 -4.05 -16.19 6.44
N GLU A 82 -5.36 -16.43 6.25
CA GLU A 82 -5.91 -16.91 4.97
C GLU A 82 -5.65 -15.96 3.81
N LEU A 83 -5.84 -14.65 4.01
CA LEU A 83 -5.59 -13.63 2.98
C LEU A 83 -4.11 -13.60 2.58
N VAL A 84 -3.20 -13.62 3.56
CA VAL A 84 -1.75 -13.64 3.29
C VAL A 84 -1.35 -14.90 2.53
N ILE A 85 -1.82 -16.07 2.96
CA ILE A 85 -1.52 -17.35 2.28
C ILE A 85 -2.05 -17.34 0.85
N SER A 86 -3.27 -16.85 0.64
CA SER A 86 -3.88 -16.80 -0.69
C SER A 86 -3.10 -15.88 -1.62
N TRP A 87 -2.70 -14.70 -1.14
CA TRP A 87 -1.87 -13.77 -1.90
C TRP A 87 -0.53 -14.38 -2.26
N CYS A 88 0.15 -15.04 -1.32
CA CYS A 88 1.42 -15.72 -1.56
C CYS A 88 1.30 -16.81 -2.63
N LYS A 89 0.24 -17.62 -2.60
CA LYS A 89 0.01 -18.67 -3.61
C LYS A 89 -0.20 -18.11 -5.01
N GLU A 90 -0.81 -16.94 -5.10
CA GLU A 90 -1.10 -16.27 -6.38
C GLU A 90 0.12 -15.54 -6.95
N HIS A 91 0.95 -14.92 -6.09
CA HIS A 91 1.99 -13.99 -6.53
C HIS A 91 3.43 -14.47 -6.34
N LEU A 92 3.67 -15.53 -5.57
CA LEU A 92 5.01 -16.06 -5.30
C LEU A 92 5.22 -17.40 -5.98
N GLU A 93 6.15 -17.44 -6.93
CA GLU A 93 6.61 -18.68 -7.52
C GLU A 93 7.64 -19.36 -6.62
N ASN A 94 7.49 -20.67 -6.40
CA ASN A 94 8.48 -21.45 -5.67
C ASN A 94 9.69 -21.78 -6.56
N THR A 95 10.59 -20.81 -6.70
CA THR A 95 11.82 -20.91 -7.49
C THR A 95 13.02 -21.41 -6.69
N GLY A 96 12.83 -21.77 -5.41
CA GLY A 96 13.92 -22.08 -4.47
C GLY A 96 14.63 -20.86 -3.89
N GLN A 97 14.15 -19.65 -4.18
CA GLN A 97 14.65 -18.41 -3.57
C GLN A 97 14.21 -18.28 -2.11
N THR A 98 15.03 -17.62 -1.30
CA THR A 98 14.69 -17.28 0.09
C THR A 98 13.93 -15.95 0.12
N LEU A 99 12.88 -15.90 0.94
CA LEU A 99 12.07 -14.70 1.16
C LEU A 99 12.37 -14.13 2.55
N ALA A 100 12.51 -12.81 2.63
CA ALA A 100 12.56 -12.09 3.89
C ALA A 100 11.21 -11.42 4.14
N VAL A 101 10.62 -11.68 5.31
CA VAL A 101 9.34 -11.08 5.71
C VAL A 101 9.60 -9.96 6.71
N ARG A 102 9.10 -8.77 6.39
CA ARG A 102 9.12 -7.61 7.28
C ARG A 102 7.69 -7.28 7.70
N ALA A 103 7.41 -7.37 8.99
CA ALA A 103 6.18 -6.86 9.57
C ALA A 103 6.40 -5.45 10.12
N ASN A 104 5.46 -4.55 9.89
CA ASN A 104 5.52 -3.19 10.40
C ASN A 104 4.14 -2.76 10.91
N LYS A 105 4.10 -1.94 11.96
CA LYS A 105 2.84 -1.46 12.56
C LYS A 105 2.77 0.06 12.43
N ILE A 106 1.69 0.54 11.82
CA ILE A 106 1.37 1.96 11.74
C ILE A 106 0.08 2.20 12.52
N GLY A 107 0.11 3.15 13.46
CA GLY A 107 -1.04 3.50 14.28
C GLY A 107 -1.15 2.71 15.59
N LYS A 108 -2.35 2.76 16.18
CA LYS A 108 -2.64 2.15 17.48
C LYS A 108 -2.69 0.62 17.39
N LYS A 109 -2.46 -0.03 18.53
CA LYS A 109 -2.57 -1.49 18.66
C LYS A 109 -4.00 -1.94 18.29
N VAL A 110 -4.11 -2.99 17.48
CA VAL A 110 -5.37 -3.71 17.26
C VAL A 110 -5.62 -4.61 18.46
N GLU A 111 -6.81 -4.51 19.05
CA GLU A 111 -7.22 -5.35 20.17
C GLU A 111 -7.21 -6.83 19.76
N GLY A 112 -6.72 -7.72 20.63
CA GLY A 112 -6.61 -9.16 20.34
C GLY A 112 -5.29 -9.63 19.70
N TRP A 113 -4.41 -8.73 19.25
CA TRP A 113 -3.09 -9.13 18.72
C TRP A 113 -2.03 -9.21 19.84
N SER A 114 -1.28 -10.32 19.88
CA SER A 114 -0.15 -10.51 20.80
C SER A 114 1.01 -9.57 20.45
N THR A 115 1.73 -9.10 21.46
CA THR A 115 2.96 -8.31 21.32
C THR A 115 4.11 -9.10 20.74
#